data_AF-A0A1G9C025-F1
#
_entry.id   AF-A0A1G9C025-F1
#
_cell.length_a   1.000
_cell.length_b   1.000
_cell.length_c   1.000
_cell.angle_alpha   90.00
_cell.angle_beta   90.00
_cell.angle_gamma   90.00
#
_symmetry.space_group_name_H-M   'P 1'
#
loop_
_entity.id
_entity.type
_entity.pdbx_description
1 polymer ?
#
loop_
_entity_poly.entity_id
_entity_poly.type
_entity_poly.pdbx_seq_one_letter_code
_entity_poly.pdbx_strand_id
1 'polypeptide(L)'
;MKLLRHLTFNRVFFSFFPLYLLVPLLCLAVSHGASAEVSQRAWAGNWLVVGEGDQQLVWQLHADGSGYAYGFAPGGELSHGFAISWSLLGDRVRVRTGAAVRCSGGVVDVAFTGWSPVTLDFAVLDGRHWRQHGGGLLSFQRRLKHWETPTAGSECPKLSS
;
A
#
# COMPACT_ATOMS: atom_id res chain seq x y z
N MET A 1 27.83 -56.86 -55.39
CA MET A 1 28.06 -55.39 -55.30
C MET A 1 26.80 -54.72 -55.83
N LYS A 2 26.03 -53.85 -55.14
CA LYS A 2 26.15 -53.07 -53.91
C LYS A 2 24.73 -52.98 -53.32
N LEU A 3 24.58 -53.24 -52.01
CA LEU A 3 23.31 -53.15 -51.28
C LEU A 3 22.86 -51.68 -51.13
N LEU A 4 21.56 -51.48 -51.29
CA LEU A 4 20.83 -50.24 -50.99
C LEU A 4 20.94 -49.91 -49.49
N ARG A 5 21.32 -48.66 -49.21
CA ARG A 5 21.42 -48.08 -47.86
C ARG A 5 20.02 -47.97 -47.24
N HIS A 6 19.78 -48.71 -46.16
CA HIS A 6 18.69 -48.40 -45.24
C HIS A 6 19.09 -47.20 -44.37
N LEU A 7 18.50 -46.04 -44.66
CA LEU A 7 18.47 -44.89 -43.76
C LEU A 7 17.41 -45.16 -42.68
N THR A 8 17.82 -45.62 -41.51
CA THR A 8 17.00 -45.62 -40.30
C THR A 8 16.87 -44.19 -39.78
N PHE A 9 15.98 -43.41 -40.40
CA PHE A 9 15.62 -42.07 -39.96
C PHE A 9 14.28 -42.15 -39.23
N ASN A 10 14.26 -42.71 -38.01
CA ASN A 10 13.11 -42.53 -37.12
C ASN A 10 13.41 -43.06 -35.72
N ARG A 11 13.95 -42.22 -34.83
CA ARG A 11 13.83 -42.46 -33.37
C ARG A 11 14.26 -41.34 -32.42
N VAL A 12 14.43 -40.10 -32.88
CA VAL A 12 14.89 -39.02 -31.97
C VAL A 12 13.92 -37.83 -31.88
N PHE A 13 12.91 -37.72 -32.75
CA PHE A 13 12.03 -36.55 -32.77
C PHE A 13 10.91 -36.53 -31.72
N PHE A 14 10.71 -37.58 -30.93
CA PHE A 14 9.55 -37.72 -30.05
C PHE A 14 9.82 -37.54 -28.54
N SER A 15 10.92 -36.91 -28.14
CA SER A 15 11.29 -36.82 -26.71
C SER A 15 11.21 -35.43 -26.07
N PHE A 16 10.89 -34.35 -26.81
CA PHE A 16 10.87 -32.99 -26.24
C PHE A 16 9.48 -32.35 -26.17
N PHE A 17 8.46 -32.99 -26.74
CA PHE A 17 7.10 -32.45 -26.78
C PHE A 17 6.41 -32.25 -25.42
N PRO A 18 6.63 -33.09 -24.37
CA PRO A 18 5.94 -32.88 -23.09
C PRO A 18 6.52 -31.71 -22.28
N LEU A 19 7.74 -31.24 -22.55
CA LEU A 19 8.33 -30.10 -21.83
C LEU A 19 7.78 -28.74 -22.31
N TYR A 20 7.40 -28.61 -23.59
CA TYR A 20 6.93 -27.34 -24.16
C TYR A 20 5.50 -26.96 -23.74
N LEU A 21 4.70 -27.90 -23.24
CA LEU A 21 3.35 -27.65 -22.72
C LEU A 21 3.31 -27.37 -21.21
N LEU A 22 4.29 -27.87 -20.44
CA LEU A 22 4.33 -27.68 -18.98
C LEU A 22 4.80 -26.29 -18.56
N VAL A 23 5.73 -25.68 -19.29
CA VAL A 23 6.25 -24.33 -19.01
C VAL A 23 5.18 -23.23 -19.13
N PRO A 24 4.35 -23.15 -20.20
CA PRO A 24 3.30 -22.13 -20.27
C PRO A 24 2.18 -22.34 -19.24
N LEU A 25 1.88 -23.59 -18.85
CA LEU A 25 0.91 -23.89 -17.80
C LEU A 25 1.39 -23.48 -16.40
N LEU A 26 2.69 -23.63 -16.12
CA LEU A 26 3.28 -23.13 -14.87
C LEU A 26 3.32 -21.59 -14.84
N CYS A 27 3.61 -20.94 -15.96
CA CYS A 27 3.62 -19.47 -16.06
C CYS A 27 2.21 -18.86 -15.92
N LEU A 28 1.16 -19.54 -16.42
CA LEU A 28 -0.23 -19.06 -16.34
C LEU A 28 -0.87 -19.28 -14.96
N ALA A 29 -0.35 -20.20 -14.13
CA ALA A 29 -0.86 -20.43 -12.77
C ALA A 29 -0.40 -19.38 -11.74
N VAL A 30 0.63 -18.57 -12.06
CA VAL A 30 1.26 -17.64 -11.10
C VAL A 30 0.58 -16.27 -11.04
N SER A 31 -0.36 -15.98 -11.93
CA SER A 31 -0.89 -14.63 -12.08
C SER A 31 -2.40 -14.73 -12.37
N HIS A 32 -3.32 -14.16 -11.59
CA HIS A 32 -3.58 -12.71 -11.63
C HIS A 32 -4.57 -12.21 -10.54
N GLY A 33 -4.87 -12.95 -9.45
CA GLY A 33 -5.91 -12.54 -8.47
C GLY A 33 -5.43 -12.21 -7.05
N ALA A 34 -4.41 -12.92 -6.56
CA ALA A 34 -4.02 -12.86 -5.14
C ALA A 34 -2.97 -11.78 -4.81
N SER A 35 -2.36 -11.16 -5.83
CA SER A 35 -1.22 -10.24 -5.63
C SER A 35 -1.64 -8.90 -4.99
N ALA A 36 -2.78 -8.32 -5.40
CA ALA A 36 -3.20 -7.00 -4.92
C ALA A 36 -3.61 -7.00 -3.44
N GLU A 37 -4.36 -8.00 -2.98
CA GLU A 37 -4.80 -8.09 -1.58
C GLU A 37 -3.63 -8.41 -0.64
N VAL A 38 -2.73 -9.31 -1.05
CA VAL A 38 -1.49 -9.61 -0.31
C VAL A 38 -0.60 -8.36 -0.23
N SER A 39 -0.54 -7.56 -1.29
CA SER A 39 0.22 -6.31 -1.33
C SER A 39 -0.42 -5.22 -0.45
N GLN A 40 -1.74 -5.06 -0.44
CA GLN A 40 -2.42 -4.10 0.44
C GLN A 40 -2.20 -4.42 1.92
N ARG A 41 -2.30 -5.71 2.30
CA ARG A 41 -2.03 -6.15 3.69
C ARG A 41 -0.59 -5.86 4.13
N ALA A 42 0.39 -5.83 3.23
CA ALA A 42 1.77 -5.48 3.56
C ALA A 42 1.91 -4.03 4.08
N TRP A 43 1.05 -3.14 3.63
CA TRP A 43 0.98 -1.75 4.09
C TRP A 43 0.11 -1.57 5.34
N ALA A 44 -0.81 -2.50 5.62
CA ALA A 44 -1.71 -2.40 6.77
C ALA A 44 -0.93 -2.33 8.11
N GLY A 45 -1.38 -1.47 9.02
CA GLY A 45 -0.84 -1.17 10.34
C GLY A 45 -0.57 0.33 10.52
N ASN A 46 -0.08 0.70 11.71
CA ASN A 46 0.22 2.09 12.05
C ASN A 46 1.65 2.44 11.66
N TRP A 47 1.83 3.57 11.01
CA TRP A 47 3.13 4.04 10.51
C TRP A 47 3.43 5.44 10.97
N LEU A 48 4.68 5.67 11.34
CA LEU A 48 5.27 7.01 11.28
C LEU A 48 5.66 7.30 9.84
N VAL A 49 5.13 8.38 9.29
CA VAL A 49 5.38 8.83 7.93
C VAL A 49 5.97 10.22 7.98
N VAL A 50 6.98 10.47 7.15
CA VAL A 50 7.55 11.81 6.94
C VAL A 50 7.10 12.29 5.56
N GLY A 51 6.40 13.41 5.53
CA GLY A 51 5.98 14.09 4.30
C GLY A 51 7.01 15.09 3.82
N GLU A 52 6.64 15.87 2.80
CA GLU A 52 7.45 16.98 2.32
C GLU A 52 7.57 18.09 3.39
N GLY A 53 8.76 18.68 3.51
CA GLY A 53 9.04 19.70 4.54
C GLY A 53 9.15 19.14 5.96
N ASP A 54 9.59 17.89 6.12
CA ASP A 54 9.82 17.20 7.40
C ASP A 54 8.56 17.10 8.29
N GLN A 55 7.38 17.16 7.68
CA GLN A 55 6.11 17.00 8.38
C GLN A 55 6.00 15.58 8.94
N GLN A 56 5.79 15.48 10.26
CA GLN A 56 5.54 14.22 10.92
C GLN A 56 4.06 13.86 10.83
N LEU A 57 3.80 12.68 10.30
CA LEU A 57 2.47 12.14 10.09
C LEU A 57 2.35 10.76 10.73
N VAL A 58 1.14 10.40 11.15
CA VAL A 58 0.80 9.00 11.47
C VAL A 58 -0.26 8.51 10.51
N TRP A 59 0.07 7.43 9.80
CA TRP A 59 -0.87 6.75 8.92
C TRP A 59 -1.27 5.41 9.56
N GLN A 60 -2.52 5.34 9.97
CA GLN A 60 -3.16 4.12 10.45
C GLN A 60 -3.91 3.49 9.27
N LEU A 61 -3.31 2.46 8.68
CA LEU A 61 -3.84 1.79 7.50
C LEU A 61 -4.50 0.47 7.91
N HIS A 62 -5.82 0.35 7.84
CA HIS A 62 -6.49 -0.91 8.08
C HIS A 62 -6.55 -1.76 6.81
N ALA A 63 -6.44 -3.08 6.96
CA ALA A 63 -6.37 -4.01 5.82
C ALA A 63 -7.64 -3.99 4.95
N ASP A 64 -8.78 -3.64 5.55
CA ASP A 64 -10.08 -3.50 4.87
C ASP A 64 -10.20 -2.22 4.02
N GLY A 65 -9.16 -1.37 3.99
CA GLY A 65 -9.16 -0.13 3.24
C GLY A 65 -9.74 1.06 4.02
N SER A 66 -10.07 0.91 5.30
CA SER A 66 -10.32 2.04 6.19
C SER A 66 -9.03 2.52 6.85
N GLY A 67 -9.06 3.65 7.55
CA GLY A 67 -7.90 4.15 8.27
C GLY A 67 -8.01 5.58 8.73
N TYR A 68 -6.89 6.10 9.22
CA TYR A 68 -6.72 7.50 9.58
C TYR A 68 -5.35 8.03 9.16
N ALA A 69 -5.29 9.30 8.78
CA ALA A 69 -4.05 10.04 8.55
C ALA A 69 -4.00 11.25 9.49
N TYR A 70 -3.01 11.32 10.35
CA TYR A 70 -2.82 12.37 11.35
C TYR A 70 -1.57 13.19 11.01
N GLY A 71 -1.64 14.50 11.25
CA GLY A 71 -0.52 15.42 11.12
C GLY A 71 -0.19 16.11 12.44
N PHE A 72 1.10 16.22 12.73
CA PHE A 72 1.61 16.75 13.99
C PHE A 72 2.32 18.08 13.78
N ALA A 73 2.15 18.99 14.73
CA ALA A 73 2.92 20.22 14.78
C ALA A 73 4.40 19.91 15.11
N PRO A 74 5.35 20.85 14.88
CA PRO A 74 6.76 20.65 15.22
C PRO A 74 7.02 20.27 16.70
N GLY A 75 6.11 20.65 17.61
CA GLY A 75 6.14 20.25 19.03
C GLY A 75 5.63 18.84 19.31
N GLY A 76 5.30 18.06 18.28
CA GLY A 76 4.81 16.68 18.38
C GLY A 76 3.34 16.56 18.76
N GLU A 77 2.63 17.65 19.03
CA GLU A 77 1.19 17.61 19.33
C GLU A 77 0.36 17.39 18.06
N LEU A 78 -0.69 16.57 18.17
CA LEU A 78 -1.65 16.38 17.09
C LEU A 78 -2.22 17.74 16.67
N SER A 79 -2.10 18.07 15.39
CA SER A 79 -2.62 19.34 14.86
C SER A 79 -3.92 19.12 14.08
N HIS A 80 -3.95 18.07 13.26
CA HIS A 80 -5.09 17.71 12.43
C HIS A 80 -5.04 16.22 12.07
N GLY A 81 -6.15 15.70 11.57
CA GLY A 81 -6.20 14.37 10.98
C GLY A 81 -7.47 14.16 10.19
N PHE A 82 -7.51 13.06 9.47
CA PHE A 82 -8.65 12.66 8.66
C PHE A 82 -8.89 11.16 8.78
N ALA A 83 -10.15 10.75 8.89
CA ALA A 83 -10.53 9.40 8.51
C ALA A 83 -10.26 9.23 7.00
N ILE A 84 -9.75 8.08 6.61
CA ILE A 84 -9.42 7.79 5.22
C ILE A 84 -10.07 6.49 4.76
N SER A 85 -10.45 6.48 3.49
CA SER A 85 -10.67 5.26 2.72
C SER A 85 -9.52 5.15 1.72
N TRP A 86 -8.86 4.00 1.67
CA TRP A 86 -7.72 3.78 0.81
C TRP A 86 -7.78 2.40 0.14
N SER A 87 -7.15 2.31 -1.04
CA SER A 87 -7.06 1.05 -1.79
C SER A 87 -5.78 1.02 -2.63
N LEU A 88 -5.15 -0.13 -2.69
CA LEU A 88 -4.01 -0.39 -3.58
C LEU A 88 -4.48 -1.05 -4.89
N LEU A 89 -4.15 -0.44 -6.02
CA LEU A 89 -4.49 -0.89 -7.37
C LEU A 89 -3.22 -0.93 -8.20
N GLY A 90 -2.59 -2.11 -8.28
CA GLY A 90 -1.29 -2.27 -8.91
C GLY A 90 -0.20 -1.54 -8.12
N ASP A 91 0.46 -0.58 -8.77
CA ASP A 91 1.47 0.31 -8.20
C ASP A 91 0.90 1.66 -7.73
N ARG A 92 -0.43 1.80 -7.64
CA ARG A 92 -1.10 3.04 -7.25
C ARG A 92 -1.91 2.88 -5.98
N VAL A 93 -1.80 3.84 -5.07
CA VAL A 93 -2.68 3.96 -3.91
C VAL A 93 -3.61 5.14 -4.11
N ARG A 94 -4.92 4.89 -3.98
CA ARG A 94 -5.94 5.92 -3.95
C ARG A 94 -6.38 6.14 -2.51
N VAL A 95 -6.51 7.41 -2.10
CA VAL A 95 -6.95 7.80 -0.76
C VAL A 95 -8.03 8.86 -0.85
N ARG A 96 -9.14 8.65 -0.15
CA ARG A 96 -10.20 9.65 0.06
C ARG A 96 -10.23 10.02 1.53
N THR A 97 -10.30 11.31 1.83
CA THR A 97 -10.44 11.82 3.19
C THR A 97 -11.90 12.03 3.54
N GLY A 98 -12.25 11.83 4.81
CA GLY A 98 -13.62 11.95 5.34
C GLY A 98 -13.64 12.81 6.60
N ALA A 99 -14.01 12.21 7.74
CA ALA A 99 -14.10 12.91 9.02
C ALA A 99 -12.82 13.66 9.34
N ALA A 100 -12.93 14.93 9.74
CA ALA A 100 -11.82 15.72 10.22
C ALA A 100 -11.63 15.48 11.72
N VAL A 101 -10.39 15.27 12.12
CA VAL A 101 -9.93 15.22 13.51
C VAL A 101 -9.11 16.48 13.75
N ARG A 102 -9.36 17.18 14.85
CA ARG A 102 -8.60 18.37 15.23
C ARG A 102 -8.26 18.31 16.71
N CYS A 103 -7.14 18.92 17.08
CA CYS A 103 -6.87 19.24 18.46
C CYS A 103 -7.24 20.69 18.72
N SER A 104 -8.11 20.94 19.70
CA SER A 104 -8.47 22.29 20.13
C SER A 104 -8.47 22.36 21.66
N GLY A 105 -7.70 23.29 22.22
CA GLY A 105 -7.60 23.44 23.67
C GLY A 105 -7.08 22.20 24.40
N GLY A 106 -6.25 21.38 23.75
CA GLY A 106 -5.71 20.13 24.32
C GLY A 106 -6.67 18.94 24.27
N VAL A 107 -7.84 19.10 23.64
CA VAL A 107 -8.85 18.04 23.49
C VAL A 107 -9.10 17.73 22.02
N VAL A 108 -9.33 16.45 21.73
CA VAL A 108 -9.65 15.95 20.39
C VAL A 108 -11.10 16.26 20.05
N ASP A 109 -11.31 16.93 18.92
CA ASP A 109 -12.61 17.17 18.30
C ASP A 109 -12.70 16.42 16.96
N VAL A 110 -13.87 15.86 16.66
CA VAL A 110 -14.12 15.07 15.45
C VAL A 110 -15.42 15.52 14.79
N ALA A 111 -15.33 15.86 13.50
CA ALA A 111 -16.48 16.25 12.70
C ALA A 111 -16.53 15.46 11.39
N PHE A 112 -17.67 14.81 11.10
CA PHE A 112 -17.90 14.18 9.81
C PHE A 112 -18.79 15.04 8.92
N THR A 113 -18.24 15.55 7.84
CA THR A 113 -18.95 16.34 6.83
C THR A 113 -19.19 15.57 5.53
N GLY A 114 -18.93 14.27 5.52
CA GLY A 114 -18.93 13.43 4.32
C GLY A 114 -17.52 13.13 3.79
N TRP A 115 -17.46 12.30 2.76
CA TRP A 115 -16.21 12.01 2.05
C TRP A 115 -15.87 13.13 1.07
N SER A 116 -14.61 13.54 1.06
CA SER A 116 -14.06 14.44 0.06
C SER A 116 -14.36 13.91 -1.36
N PRO A 117 -14.76 14.78 -2.30
CA PRO A 117 -14.88 14.42 -3.71
C PRO A 117 -13.51 14.25 -4.36
N VAL A 118 -12.46 14.83 -3.76
CA VAL A 118 -11.08 14.72 -4.24
C VAL A 118 -10.48 13.41 -3.75
N THR A 119 -9.93 12.64 -4.68
CA THR A 119 -9.14 11.45 -4.39
C THR A 119 -7.67 11.78 -4.57
N LEU A 120 -6.87 11.55 -3.54
CA LEU A 120 -5.43 11.61 -3.61
C LEU A 120 -4.92 10.33 -4.26
N ASP A 121 -3.96 10.47 -5.18
CA ASP A 121 -3.39 9.35 -5.91
C ASP A 121 -1.87 9.36 -5.77
N PHE A 122 -1.34 8.22 -5.33
CA PHE A 122 0.06 8.02 -5.05
C PHE A 122 0.62 6.86 -5.87
N ALA A 123 1.81 7.04 -6.44
CA ALA A 123 2.62 5.92 -6.93
C ALA A 123 3.38 5.26 -5.77
N VAL A 124 3.30 3.94 -5.67
CA VAL A 124 4.16 3.13 -4.81
C VAL A 124 5.49 2.96 -5.51
N LEU A 125 6.55 3.54 -4.94
CA LEU A 125 7.89 3.48 -5.54
C LEU A 125 8.65 2.23 -5.11
N ASP A 126 8.48 1.86 -3.84
CA ASP A 126 9.09 0.70 -3.20
C ASP A 126 8.28 0.33 -1.94
N GLY A 127 8.80 -0.57 -1.09
CA GLY A 127 8.12 -1.01 0.14
C GLY A 127 8.04 0.02 1.27
N ARG A 128 8.49 1.27 1.05
CA ARG A 128 8.60 2.32 2.07
C ARG A 128 8.22 3.73 1.57
N HIS A 129 7.98 3.93 0.28
CA HIS A 129 7.77 5.26 -0.28
C HIS A 129 6.57 5.36 -1.22
N TRP A 130 5.72 6.35 -0.98
CA TRP A 130 4.61 6.72 -1.86
C TRP A 130 4.82 8.14 -2.40
N ARG A 131 4.58 8.37 -3.68
CA ARG A 131 4.71 9.70 -4.30
C ARG A 131 3.38 10.21 -4.83
N GLN A 132 2.94 11.35 -4.34
CA GLN A 132 1.72 11.98 -4.82
C GLN A 132 1.93 12.53 -6.23
N HIS A 133 0.94 12.39 -7.11
CA HIS A 133 0.98 13.04 -8.41
C HIS A 133 0.93 14.57 -8.24
N GLY A 134 1.97 15.27 -8.72
CA GLY A 134 2.07 16.73 -8.58
C GLY A 134 2.31 17.23 -7.15
N GLY A 135 2.72 16.35 -6.23
CA GLY A 135 2.99 16.67 -4.82
C GLY A 135 4.22 15.95 -4.27
N GLY A 136 4.27 15.86 -2.94
CA GLY A 136 5.42 15.37 -2.20
C GLY A 136 5.59 13.85 -2.13
N LEU A 137 6.74 13.46 -1.54
CA LEU A 137 7.04 12.08 -1.15
C LEU A 137 6.53 11.83 0.26
N LEU A 138 5.86 10.69 0.46
CA LEU A 138 5.56 10.12 1.76
C LEU A 138 6.52 8.98 2.05
N SER A 139 7.33 9.14 3.08
CA SER A 139 8.35 8.17 3.49
C SER A 139 7.90 7.46 4.76
N PHE A 140 7.57 6.17 4.64
CA PHE A 140 7.13 5.30 5.73
C PHE A 140 8.35 4.86 6.54
N GLN A 141 8.57 5.49 7.68
CA GLN A 141 9.79 5.33 8.47
C GLN A 141 9.77 4.02 9.27
N ARG A 142 8.77 3.87 10.15
CA ARG A 142 8.67 2.74 11.09
C ARG A 142 7.22 2.46 11.48
N ARG A 143 6.98 1.25 11.99
CA ARG A 143 5.68 0.85 12.56
C ARG A 143 5.49 1.42 13.96
N LEU A 144 4.27 1.84 14.28
CA LEU A 144 3.84 2.34 15.59
C LEU A 144 2.93 1.32 16.29
N LYS A 145 3.52 0.30 16.91
CA LYS A 145 2.77 -0.82 17.53
C LYS A 145 1.77 -0.39 18.61
N HIS A 146 2.05 0.73 19.28
CA HIS A 146 1.25 1.25 20.41
C HIS A 146 0.47 2.52 20.04
N TRP A 147 0.36 2.84 18.74
CA TRP A 147 -0.50 3.95 18.33
C TRP A 147 -1.97 3.57 18.45
N GLU A 148 -2.74 4.42 19.10
CA GLU A 148 -4.18 4.28 19.27
C GLU A 148 -4.91 5.41 18.55
N THR A 149 -6.09 5.10 18.00
CA THR A 149 -6.96 6.07 17.35
C THR A 149 -7.46 7.08 18.38
N PRO A 150 -7.19 8.38 18.24
CA PRO A 150 -7.66 9.38 19.18
C PRO A 150 -9.19 9.47 19.14
N THR A 151 -9.81 9.53 20.31
CA THR A 151 -11.27 9.56 20.45
C THR A 151 -11.75 10.98 20.73
N ALA A 152 -12.92 11.36 20.21
CA ALA A 152 -13.50 12.66 20.54
C ALA A 152 -13.62 12.85 22.06
N GLY A 153 -13.19 14.00 22.56
CA GLY A 153 -13.17 14.33 23.99
C GLY A 153 -11.95 13.82 24.76
N SER A 154 -11.03 13.05 24.16
CA SER A 154 -9.77 12.67 24.82
C SER A 154 -8.73 13.78 24.75
N GLU A 155 -7.68 13.67 25.57
CA GLU A 155 -6.50 14.52 25.43
C GLU A 155 -5.84 14.36 24.05
N CYS A 156 -5.25 15.44 23.55
CA CYS A 156 -4.54 15.41 22.29
C CYS A 156 -3.26 14.57 22.40
N PRO A 157 -3.09 13.55 21.54
CA PRO A 157 -1.91 12.71 21.59
C PRO A 157 -0.69 13.51 21.16
N LYS A 158 0.44 13.17 21.77
CA LYS A 158 1.75 13.68 21.38
C LYS A 158 2.57 12.56 20.78
N LEU A 159 3.15 12.83 19.63
CA LEU A 159 4.18 11.99 19.06
C LEU A 159 5.43 12.15 19.93
N SER A 160 5.77 11.12 20.70
CA SER A 160 7.03 11.09 21.44
C SER A 160 8.18 11.11 20.42
N SER A 161 9.03 12.13 20.52
CA SER A 161 10.31 12.25 19.79
C SER A 161 11.22 11.06 20.07
#